data_AF-A0A6G4WYS2-F1
#
_entry.id   AF-A0A6G4WYS2-F1
#
_cell.length_a   1.000
_cell.length_b   1.000
_cell.length_c   1.000
_cell.angle_alpha   90.00
_cell.angle_beta   90.00
_cell.angle_gamma   90.00
#
_symmetry.space_group_name_H-M   'P 1'
#
loop_
_entity.id
_entity.type
_entity.pdbx_description
1 polymer ?
#
loop_
_entity_poly.entity_id
_entity_poly.type
_entity_poly.pdbx_seq_one_letter_code
_entity_poly.pdbx_strand_id
1 'polypeptide(L)'
;MRAGGSKTEQRDSLDGASPPGLKMLTEREREVLLLLADGPDNRTLARDLGIAERTVRAHLASINHKLGVQSRLQAGLLAVRHRMELSPE
;
A
#
# COMPACT_ATOMS: atom_id res chain seq x y z
N MET A 1 -23.77 8.88 27.89
CA MET A 1 -23.67 7.64 27.10
C MET A 1 -24.22 7.92 25.71
N ARG A 2 -23.39 7.87 24.66
CA ARG A 2 -23.82 7.98 23.26
C ARG A 2 -23.18 6.84 22.47
N ALA A 3 -24.01 6.28 21.60
CA ALA A 3 -23.96 4.96 21.01
C ALA A 3 -22.65 4.62 20.28
N GLY A 4 -22.36 3.31 20.28
CA GLY A 4 -21.32 2.69 19.50
C GLY A 4 -21.48 3.00 18.01
N GLY A 5 -20.43 3.55 17.42
CA GLY A 5 -20.13 3.36 16.02
C GLY A 5 -19.38 2.04 15.92
N SER A 6 -20.09 0.97 15.62
CA SER A 6 -19.52 -0.32 15.25
C SER A 6 -18.42 -0.07 14.22
N LYS A 7 -17.19 -0.41 14.58
CA LYS A 7 -16.05 -0.51 13.66
C LYS A 7 -16.38 -1.65 12.70
N THR A 8 -17.17 -1.31 11.68
CA THR A 8 -17.76 -2.19 10.68
C THR A 8 -16.65 -3.01 10.05
N GLU A 9 -16.56 -4.26 10.47
CA GLU A 9 -16.52 -5.42 9.58
C GLU A 9 -15.67 -5.29 8.31
N GLN A 10 -14.43 -4.82 8.42
CA GLN A 10 -13.41 -5.07 7.39
C GLN A 10 -12.77 -6.43 7.66
N ARG A 11 -13.63 -7.46 7.74
CA ARG A 11 -13.24 -8.87 7.67
C ARG A 11 -12.95 -9.16 6.20
N ASP A 12 -11.69 -9.14 5.85
CA ASP A 12 -11.06 -10.07 4.90
C ASP A 12 -11.81 -10.37 3.58
N SER A 13 -12.53 -9.42 2.98
CA SER A 13 -12.87 -9.53 1.55
C SER A 13 -11.66 -9.11 0.73
N LEU A 14 -10.63 -9.96 0.77
CA LEU A 14 -9.65 -10.07 -0.29
C LEU A 14 -10.31 -10.84 -1.45
N ASP A 15 -11.50 -10.44 -1.89
CA ASP A 15 -12.18 -10.99 -3.07
C ASP A 15 -11.59 -10.32 -4.32
N GLY A 16 -11.50 -11.06 -5.43
CA GLY A 16 -10.65 -10.81 -6.62
C GLY A 16 -10.79 -9.48 -7.39
N ALA A 17 -11.47 -8.47 -6.84
CA ALA A 17 -11.45 -7.11 -7.37
C ALA A 17 -10.27 -6.31 -6.80
N SER A 18 -9.69 -5.47 -7.65
CA SER A 18 -8.64 -4.52 -7.27
C SER A 18 -9.20 -3.46 -6.32
N PRO A 19 -8.53 -3.14 -5.19
CA PRO A 19 -9.04 -2.14 -4.26
C PRO A 19 -9.17 -0.79 -4.98
N PRO A 20 -10.26 -0.04 -4.79
CA PRO A 20 -10.48 1.24 -5.50
C PRO A 20 -9.34 2.23 -5.26
N GLY A 21 -8.68 2.15 -4.09
CA GLY A 21 -7.51 2.94 -3.75
C GLY A 21 -6.28 2.73 -4.65
N LEU A 22 -6.16 1.58 -5.34
CA LEU A 22 -5.00 1.27 -6.20
C LEU A 22 -4.89 2.28 -7.36
N LYS A 23 -6.03 2.69 -7.91
CA LYS A 23 -6.11 3.68 -9.00
C LYS A 23 -5.79 5.10 -8.52
N MET A 24 -5.94 5.38 -7.23
CA MET A 24 -5.69 6.70 -6.61
C MET A 24 -4.22 6.90 -6.20
N LEU A 25 -3.40 5.87 -6.32
CA LEU A 25 -1.96 5.99 -6.12
C LEU A 25 -1.36 6.88 -7.20
N THR A 26 -0.45 7.75 -6.78
CA THR A 26 0.46 8.46 -7.69
C THR A 26 1.45 7.48 -8.31
N GLU A 27 2.13 7.89 -9.38
CA GLU A 27 3.17 7.07 -10.01
C GLU A 27 4.22 6.61 -9.00
N ARG A 28 4.71 7.56 -8.19
CA ARG A 28 5.73 7.26 -7.20
C ARG A 28 5.26 6.31 -6.10
N GLU A 29 3.99 6.41 -5.71
CA GLU A 29 3.40 5.48 -4.74
C GLU A 29 3.21 4.08 -5.34
N ARG A 30 2.87 3.98 -6.63
CA ARG A 30 2.81 2.70 -7.34
C ARG A 30 4.19 2.05 -7.41
N GLU A 31 5.24 2.79 -7.76
CA GLU A 31 6.62 2.28 -7.75
C GLU A 31 7.03 1.77 -6.36
N VAL A 32 6.76 2.56 -5.31
CA VAL A 32 7.04 2.15 -3.91
C VAL A 32 6.28 0.87 -3.55
N LEU A 33 5.00 0.79 -3.90
CA LEU A 33 4.16 -0.37 -3.62
C LEU A 33 4.62 -1.60 -4.43
N LEU A 34 5.04 -1.41 -5.68
CA LEU A 34 5.53 -2.48 -6.54
C LEU A 34 6.82 -3.09 -5.99
N LEU A 35 7.80 -2.26 -5.60
CA LEU A 35 9.03 -2.73 -4.97
C LEU A 35 8.77 -3.35 -3.58
N LEU A 36 7.75 -2.88 -2.87
CA LEU A 36 7.34 -3.43 -1.59
C LEU A 36 6.89 -4.90 -1.71
N ALA A 37 6.38 -5.33 -2.87
CA ALA A 37 5.94 -6.70 -3.10
C ALA A 37 7.04 -7.74 -2.82
N ASP A 38 8.31 -7.37 -3.05
CA ASP A 38 9.45 -8.25 -2.83
C ASP A 38 9.96 -8.23 -1.36
N GLY A 39 9.29 -7.47 -0.48
CA GLY A 39 9.59 -7.39 0.95
C GLY A 39 10.90 -6.71 1.39
N PRO A 40 11.53 -5.78 0.65
CA PRO A 40 12.74 -5.08 1.13
C PRO A 40 12.46 -4.29 2.42
N ASP A 41 13.49 -3.80 3.10
CA ASP A 41 13.32 -2.78 4.16
C ASP A 41 13.23 -1.35 3.58
N ASN A 42 12.93 -0.35 4.41
CA ASN A 42 12.81 1.04 3.96
C ASN A 42 14.12 1.65 3.44
N ARG A 43 15.27 1.22 3.98
CA ARG A 43 16.59 1.70 3.55
C ARG A 43 16.94 1.15 2.17
N THR A 44 16.57 -0.10 1.91
CA THR A 44 16.69 -0.73 0.61
C THR A 44 15.78 -0.06 -0.42
N LEU A 45 14.49 0.12 -0.11
CA LEU A 45 13.59 0.91 -0.96
C LEU A 45 14.13 2.30 -1.25
N ALA A 46 14.62 3.00 -0.22
CA ALA A 46 15.16 4.35 -0.36
C ALA A 46 16.34 4.39 -1.34
N ARG A 47 17.24 3.41 -1.26
CA ARG A 47 18.38 3.28 -2.18
C ARG A 47 17.90 3.00 -3.60
N ASP A 48 17.02 2.02 -3.79
CA ASP A 48 16.56 1.59 -5.12
C ASP A 48 15.76 2.70 -5.81
N LEU A 49 15.07 3.54 -5.03
CA LEU A 49 14.31 4.69 -5.50
C LEU A 49 15.13 5.99 -5.56
N GLY A 50 16.34 6.05 -5.01
CA GLY A 50 17.16 7.27 -4.96
C GLY A 50 16.58 8.39 -4.08
N ILE A 51 15.90 8.04 -2.99
CA ILE A 51 15.28 9.00 -2.04
C ILE A 51 15.69 8.73 -0.59
N ALA A 52 15.33 9.61 0.34
CA ALA A 52 15.60 9.39 1.76
C ALA A 52 14.63 8.37 2.39
N GLU A 53 15.08 7.62 3.40
CA GLU A 53 14.23 6.65 4.12
C GLU A 53 12.97 7.30 4.74
N ARG A 54 13.09 8.54 5.24
CA ARG A 54 11.94 9.31 5.74
C ARG A 54 10.87 9.52 4.66
N THR A 55 11.29 9.68 3.40
CA THR A 55 10.40 9.89 2.26
C THR A 55 9.70 8.60 1.89
N VAL A 56 10.40 7.46 1.94
CA VAL A 56 9.76 6.13 1.80
C VAL A 56 8.68 5.93 2.87
N ARG A 57 8.96 6.27 4.13
CA ARG A 57 7.97 6.17 5.21
C ARG A 57 6.74 7.05 4.95
N ALA A 58 6.94 8.25 4.41
CA ALA A 58 5.84 9.15 4.03
C ALA A 58 4.99 8.56 2.88
N HIS A 59 5.62 8.00 1.84
CA HIS A 59 4.90 7.30 0.77
C HIS A 59 4.10 6.12 1.31
N LEU A 60 4.69 5.28 2.16
CA LEU A 60 4.00 4.13 2.76
C LEU A 60 2.80 4.53 3.62
N ALA A 61 2.90 5.65 4.36
CA ALA A 61 1.77 6.18 5.12
C ALA A 61 0.62 6.61 4.20
N SER A 62 0.94 7.31 3.10
CA SER A 62 -0.04 7.73 2.10
C SER A 62 -0.67 6.52 1.39
N ILE A 63 0.14 5.54 0.98
CA ILE A 63 -0.32 4.28 0.38
C ILE A 63 -1.28 3.56 1.32
N ASN A 64 -0.91 3.37 2.59
CA ASN A 64 -1.76 2.69 3.57
C ASN A 64 -3.11 3.41 3.73
N HIS A 65 -3.08 4.74 3.81
CA HIS A 65 -4.29 5.55 3.88
C HIS A 65 -5.18 5.39 2.64
N LYS A 66 -4.59 5.45 1.43
CA LYS A 66 -5.33 5.32 0.16
C LYS A 66 -5.88 3.92 -0.06
N LEU A 67 -5.14 2.89 0.33
CA LEU A 67 -5.55 1.48 0.22
C LEU A 67 -6.46 1.01 1.35
N GLY A 68 -6.62 1.82 2.41
CA GLY A 68 -7.40 1.43 3.59
C GLY A 68 -6.76 0.31 4.42
N VAL A 69 -5.45 0.11 4.29
CA VAL A 69 -4.71 -0.91 5.05
C VAL A 69 -3.97 -0.30 6.24
N GLN A 70 -3.70 -1.12 7.25
CA GLN A 70 -3.10 -0.65 8.51
C GLN A 70 -1.65 -1.06 8.69
N SER A 71 -1.10 -1.88 7.79
CA SER A 71 0.28 -2.36 7.93
C SER A 71 1.00 -2.52 6.60
N ARG A 72 2.34 -2.44 6.66
CA ARG A 72 3.24 -2.76 5.56
C ARG A 72 2.98 -4.16 4.99
N LEU A 73 2.71 -5.13 5.85
CA LEU A 73 2.44 -6.50 5.44
C LEU A 73 1.17 -6.58 4.57
N GLN A 74 0.09 -5.92 5.01
CA GLN A 74 -1.15 -5.85 4.22
C GLN A 74 -0.93 -5.14 2.87
N ALA A 75 -0.20 -4.02 2.86
CA ALA A 75 0.16 -3.33 1.63
C ALA A 75 1.00 -4.22 0.69
N GLY A 76 2.00 -4.93 1.22
CA GLY A 76 2.84 -5.85 0.44
C GLY A 76 2.04 -7.02 -0.15
N LEU A 77 1.12 -7.61 0.60
CA LEU A 77 0.23 -8.67 0.09
C LEU A 77 -0.66 -8.18 -1.06
N LEU A 78 -1.22 -6.97 -0.95
CA LEU A 78 -1.95 -6.34 -2.04
C LEU A 78 -1.07 -6.10 -3.26
N ALA A 79 0.17 -5.65 -3.05
CA ALA A 79 1.13 -5.44 -4.13
C ALA A 79 1.46 -6.73 -4.90
N VAL A 80 1.70 -7.84 -4.18
CA VAL A 80 1.95 -9.15 -4.79
C VAL A 80 0.76 -9.58 -5.65
N ARG A 81 -0.47 -9.39 -5.14
CA ARG A 81 -1.69 -9.82 -5.83
C ARG A 81 -2.01 -8.99 -7.07
N HIS A 82 -1.78 -7.69 -7.01
CA HIS A 82 -2.13 -6.74 -8.07
C HIS A 82 -0.90 -6.27 -8.86
N ARG A 83 0.20 -7.03 -8.85
CA ARG A 83 1.48 -6.67 -9.51
C ARG A 83 1.32 -6.29 -10.98
N MET A 84 0.44 -7.00 -11.69
CA MET A 84 0.14 -6.75 -13.11
C MET A 84 -0.56 -5.41 -13.35
N GLU A 85 -1.34 -4.91 -12.38
CA GLU A 85 -2.06 -3.63 -12.46
C GLU A 85 -1.20 -2.44 -11.97
N LEU A 86 -0.10 -2.72 -11.27
CA LEU A 86 0.85 -1.72 -10.78
C LEU A 86 1.99 -1.44 -11.76
N SER A 87 2.11 -2.25 -12.82
CA SER A 87 3.14 -2.06 -13.84
C SER A 87 2.78 -0.83 -14.70
N PRO A 88 3.65 0.19 -14.82
CA PRO A 88 3.42 1.29 -15.74
C PRO A 88 3.46 0.77 -17.19
N GLU A 89 2.55 1.26 -18.04
CA GLU A 89 2.59 1.04 -19.51
C GLU A 89 3.73 1.81 -20.17
#